data_AF-A0A7K1SPQ9-F1
#
_entry.id   AF-A0A7K1SPQ9-F1
#
_cell.length_a   1.000
_cell.length_b   1.000
_cell.length_c   1.000
_cell.angle_alpha   90.00
_cell.angle_beta   90.00
_cell.angle_gamma   90.00
#
_symmetry.space_group_name_H-M   'P 1'
#
loop_
_entity.id
_entity.type
_entity.pdbx_description
1 polymer ?
#
loop_
_entity_poly.entity_id
_entity_poly.type
_entity_poly.pdbx_seq_one_letter_code
_entity_poly.pdbx_strand_id
1 'polypeptide(L)'
;MNLLLTTILDPATEKSIWNLTSGEDLMWVMVMLFVTVATGLLLAITLYLAYILRKALAPESAKTKAVDTRTTWQRFTGLHELSQEKDLMMDHEYDGIAELNNPTPPWFMGLFYGTIGFGVVYLLIFHVIGKGNIMEQEYTQEVAIAEKERAAYIKLVAGKINENTVTLLTDKKGVEAGQVLFNQYCTACHGQNAEGKVGPNLTDEYWLHGGTMKAVFHTVTEGVPEKGMLSWKKQLNPLQVQQVASYILSLQGTKPAGAKEPQGDKVEPLPTTPKVAMQ
;
A
#
# COMPACT_ATOMS: atom_id res chain seq x y z
N MET A 1 -24.16 -11.74 -21.51
CA MET A 1 -22.73 -11.54 -21.81
C MET A 1 -21.81 -12.41 -20.92
N ASN A 2 -22.29 -13.55 -20.40
CA ASN A 2 -21.55 -14.39 -19.44
C ASN A 2 -21.57 -15.89 -19.79
N LEU A 3 -22.02 -16.27 -20.99
CA LEU A 3 -22.13 -17.68 -21.41
C LEU A 3 -20.97 -18.15 -22.31
N LEU A 4 -20.15 -17.23 -22.82
CA LEU A 4 -19.05 -17.56 -23.75
C LEU A 4 -17.70 -17.80 -23.05
N LEU A 5 -17.55 -17.40 -21.78
CA LEU A 5 -16.29 -17.56 -21.04
C LEU A 5 -16.24 -18.80 -20.15
N THR A 6 -17.39 -19.37 -19.76
CA THR A 6 -17.44 -20.51 -18.83
C THR A 6 -17.19 -21.86 -19.50
N THR A 7 -17.26 -21.95 -20.83
CA THR A 7 -17.07 -23.20 -21.58
C THR A 7 -15.62 -23.50 -21.96
N ILE A 8 -14.70 -22.55 -21.77
CA ILE A 8 -13.29 -22.71 -22.20
C ILE A 8 -12.39 -23.26 -21.07
N LEU A 9 -12.87 -23.27 -19.82
CA LEU A 9 -12.05 -23.60 -18.64
C LEU A 9 -12.55 -24.82 -17.82
N ASP A 10 -13.45 -25.64 -18.36
CA ASP A 10 -13.86 -26.89 -17.70
C ASP A 10 -12.92 -28.05 -18.10
N PRO A 11 -12.08 -28.57 -17.19
CA PRO A 11 -11.18 -29.68 -17.48
C PRO A 11 -11.91 -31.03 -17.65
N ALA A 12 -13.23 -31.10 -17.45
CA ALA A 12 -14.00 -32.35 -17.49
C ALA A 12 -14.59 -32.71 -18.87
N THR A 13 -14.39 -31.90 -19.91
CA THR A 13 -14.81 -32.24 -21.28
C THR A 13 -13.70 -32.01 -22.29
N GLU A 14 -12.71 -32.91 -22.33
CA GLU A 14 -11.90 -33.09 -23.54
C GLU A 14 -12.76 -33.73 -24.64
N LYS A 15 -13.69 -32.95 -25.21
CA LYS A 15 -14.18 -33.27 -26.56
C LYS A 15 -13.03 -32.97 -27.51
N SER A 16 -12.28 -34.02 -27.84
CA SER A 16 -11.31 -34.00 -28.93
C SER A 16 -11.92 -33.28 -30.14
N ILE A 17 -11.21 -32.30 -30.70
CA ILE A 17 -11.58 -31.61 -31.95
C ILE A 17 -11.77 -32.56 -33.13
N TRP A 18 -11.38 -33.83 -32.97
CA TRP A 18 -11.55 -34.90 -33.95
C TRP A 18 -12.84 -35.72 -33.77
N ASN A 19 -13.64 -35.44 -32.74
CA ASN A 19 -14.89 -36.16 -32.47
C ASN A 19 -16.06 -35.52 -33.25
N LEU A 20 -16.02 -35.68 -34.58
CA LEU A 20 -17.02 -35.18 -35.52
C LEU A 20 -18.30 -36.03 -35.43
N THR A 21 -19.32 -35.55 -34.72
CA THR A 21 -20.56 -36.31 -34.48
C THR A 21 -21.75 -35.84 -35.29
N SER A 22 -21.67 -34.64 -35.88
CA SER A 22 -22.74 -34.03 -36.66
C SER A 22 -22.23 -33.37 -37.95
N GLY A 23 -23.14 -33.15 -38.91
CA GLY A 23 -22.81 -32.41 -40.15
C GLY A 23 -22.45 -30.93 -39.89
N GLU A 24 -22.91 -30.37 -38.77
CA GLU A 24 -22.53 -29.02 -38.34
C GLU A 24 -21.06 -28.98 -37.88
N ASP A 25 -20.59 -30.00 -37.15
CA ASP A 25 -19.18 -30.11 -36.71
C ASP A 25 -18.23 -30.13 -37.93
N LEU A 26 -18.60 -30.87 -38.98
CA LEU A 26 -17.82 -30.95 -40.22
C LEU A 26 -17.73 -29.58 -40.91
N MET A 27 -18.84 -28.83 -40.95
CA MET A 27 -18.87 -27.50 -41.55
C MET A 27 -17.95 -26.53 -40.79
N TRP A 28 -17.97 -26.54 -39.45
CA TRP A 28 -17.09 -25.69 -38.64
C TRP A 28 -15.61 -26.00 -38.84
N VAL A 29 -15.23 -27.28 -38.92
CA VAL A 29 -13.84 -27.68 -39.19
C VAL A 29 -13.40 -27.22 -40.59
N MET A 30 -14.27 -27.34 -41.60
CA MET A 30 -13.96 -26.87 -42.95
C MET A 30 -13.81 -25.35 -43.03
N VAL A 31 -14.66 -24.59 -42.32
CA VAL A 31 -14.56 -23.13 -42.25
C VAL A 31 -13.26 -22.72 -41.54
N MET A 32 -12.93 -23.36 -40.42
CA MET A 32 -11.67 -23.08 -39.70
C MET A 32 -10.44 -23.41 -40.54
N LEU A 33 -10.45 -24.52 -41.29
CA LEU A 33 -9.39 -24.88 -42.22
C LEU A 33 -9.27 -23.84 -43.35
N PHE A 34 -10.40 -23.42 -43.93
CA PHE A 34 -10.40 -22.41 -44.98
C PHE A 34 -9.85 -21.07 -44.47
N VAL A 35 -10.28 -20.62 -43.28
CA VAL A 35 -9.81 -19.37 -42.67
C VAL A 35 -8.32 -19.43 -42.35
N THR A 36 -7.83 -20.54 -41.80
CA THR A 36 -6.39 -20.71 -41.49
C THR A 36 -5.53 -20.75 -42.75
N VAL A 37 -5.96 -21.48 -43.79
CA VAL A 37 -5.26 -21.49 -45.09
C VAL A 37 -5.29 -20.11 -45.74
N ALA A 38 -6.44 -19.44 -45.78
CA ALA A 38 -6.58 -18.10 -46.35
C ALA A 38 -5.68 -17.09 -45.62
N THR A 39 -5.65 -17.13 -44.28
CA THR A 39 -4.81 -16.25 -43.45
C THR A 39 -3.33 -16.52 -43.68
N GLY A 40 -2.93 -17.80 -43.73
CA GLY A 40 -1.54 -18.19 -44.02
C GLY A 40 -1.07 -17.74 -45.40
N LEU A 41 -1.94 -17.83 -46.41
CA LEU A 41 -1.66 -17.43 -47.78
C LEU A 41 -1.53 -15.90 -47.90
N LEU A 42 -2.42 -15.15 -47.24
CA LEU A 42 -2.34 -13.69 -47.14
C LEU A 42 -1.02 -13.26 -46.49
N LEU A 43 -0.63 -13.92 -45.39
CA LEU A 43 0.62 -13.63 -44.67
C LEU A 43 1.86 -13.98 -45.49
N ALA A 44 1.83 -15.07 -46.27
CA ALA A 44 2.90 -15.41 -47.21
C ALA A 44 3.04 -14.35 -48.32
N ILE A 45 1.91 -13.90 -48.91
CA ILE A 45 1.91 -12.85 -49.92
C ILE A 45 2.46 -11.54 -49.34
N THR A 46 2.04 -11.14 -48.14
CA THR A 46 2.50 -9.88 -47.54
C THR A 46 4.00 -9.92 -47.22
N LEU A 47 4.52 -11.03 -46.70
CA LEU A 47 5.95 -11.21 -46.46
C LEU A 47 6.76 -11.23 -47.76
N TYR A 48 6.25 -11.87 -48.80
CA TYR A 48 6.90 -11.92 -50.11
C TYR A 48 6.94 -10.52 -50.77
N LEU A 49 5.83 -9.79 -50.71
CA LEU A 49 5.75 -8.41 -51.20
C LEU A 49 6.72 -7.51 -50.42
N ALA A 50 6.78 -7.64 -49.09
CA ALA A 50 7.70 -6.89 -48.25
C ALA A 50 9.18 -7.21 -48.57
N TYR A 51 9.50 -8.47 -48.89
CA TYR A 51 10.84 -8.88 -49.32
C TYR A 51 11.23 -8.25 -50.66
N ILE A 52 10.36 -8.33 -51.67
CA ILE A 52 10.61 -7.70 -52.99
C ILE A 52 10.72 -6.20 -52.84
N LEU A 53 9.81 -5.57 -52.10
CA LEU A 53 9.81 -4.13 -51.91
C LEU A 53 11.09 -3.67 -51.20
N ARG A 54 11.56 -4.39 -50.18
CA ARG A 54 12.87 -4.13 -49.55
C ARG A 54 14.04 -4.25 -50.51
N LYS A 55 14.00 -5.21 -51.44
CA LYS A 55 15.07 -5.39 -52.43
C LYS A 55 15.02 -4.33 -53.54
N ALA A 56 13.82 -3.92 -53.97
CA ALA A 56 13.60 -2.93 -55.01
C ALA A 56 13.83 -1.49 -54.51
N LEU A 57 13.47 -1.20 -53.26
CA LEU A 57 13.69 0.08 -52.61
C LEU A 57 15.00 0.14 -51.82
N ALA A 58 15.83 -0.92 -51.83
CA ALA A 58 17.14 -0.87 -51.20
C ALA A 58 17.96 0.23 -51.89
N PRO A 59 18.22 1.37 -51.21
CA PRO A 59 18.89 2.49 -51.85
C PRO A 59 20.34 2.10 -52.14
N GLU A 60 20.88 2.56 -53.27
CA GLU A 60 22.26 2.29 -53.70
C GLU A 60 23.29 2.77 -52.67
N SER A 61 22.90 3.73 -51.81
CA SER A 61 23.66 4.24 -50.65
C SER A 61 23.94 3.19 -49.57
N ALA A 62 23.26 2.04 -49.57
CA ALA A 62 23.53 0.95 -48.65
C ALA A 62 24.91 0.28 -48.88
N LYS A 63 25.58 0.56 -50.00
CA LYS A 63 26.88 -0.05 -50.37
C LYS A 63 28.11 0.63 -49.76
N THR A 64 27.96 1.80 -49.13
CA THR A 64 29.08 2.50 -48.45
C THR A 64 28.62 2.95 -47.08
N LYS A 65 28.62 2.04 -46.09
CA LYS A 65 28.46 2.45 -44.69
C LYS A 65 29.70 3.25 -44.29
N ALA A 66 29.53 4.57 -44.12
CA ALA A 66 30.54 5.43 -43.52
C ALA A 66 30.99 4.83 -42.18
N VAL A 67 32.31 4.75 -41.96
CA VAL A 67 32.88 4.22 -40.73
C VAL A 67 32.48 5.13 -39.58
N ASP A 68 31.74 4.60 -38.60
CA ASP A 68 31.28 5.34 -37.43
C ASP A 68 32.47 5.74 -36.55
N THR A 69 32.88 7.00 -36.61
CA THR A 69 34.02 7.58 -35.87
C THR A 69 33.70 7.89 -34.41
N ARG A 70 32.46 7.67 -33.93
CA ARG A 70 32.03 8.04 -32.58
C ARG A 70 32.66 7.16 -31.50
N THR A 71 32.96 7.78 -30.37
CA THR A 71 33.42 7.14 -29.13
C THR A 71 32.33 6.26 -28.52
N THR A 72 32.71 5.21 -27.78
CA THR A 72 31.76 4.33 -27.06
C THR A 72 30.75 5.10 -26.20
N TRP A 73 31.17 6.19 -25.55
CA TRP A 73 30.30 7.08 -24.78
C TRP A 73 29.28 7.82 -25.65
N GLN A 74 29.69 8.34 -26.81
CA GLN A 74 28.79 9.01 -27.78
C GLN A 74 27.77 8.03 -28.35
N ARG A 75 28.16 6.77 -28.58
CA ARG A 75 27.25 5.70 -29.02
C ARG A 75 26.21 5.35 -27.95
N PHE A 76 26.62 5.30 -26.69
CA PHE A 76 25.71 5.04 -25.56
C PHE A 76 24.73 6.19 -25.34
N THR A 77 25.23 7.43 -25.35
CA THR A 77 24.44 8.63 -25.08
C THR A 77 23.66 9.16 -26.29
N GLY A 78 24.01 8.72 -27.51
CA GLY A 78 23.40 9.23 -28.74
C GLY A 78 23.78 10.69 -29.06
N LEU A 79 24.91 11.18 -28.52
CA LEU A 79 25.36 12.56 -28.71
C LEU A 79 26.14 12.72 -30.02
N HIS A 80 25.84 13.80 -30.74
CA HIS A 80 26.56 14.27 -31.92
C HIS A 80 27.53 15.41 -31.54
N GLU A 81 28.50 15.71 -32.41
CA GLU A 81 29.45 16.80 -32.19
C GLU A 81 28.79 18.16 -32.43
N LEU A 82 29.21 19.20 -31.68
CA LEU A 82 28.65 20.56 -31.80
C LEU A 82 28.82 21.16 -33.22
N SER A 83 29.85 20.75 -33.96
CA SER A 83 30.08 21.17 -35.34
C SER A 83 28.98 20.71 -36.31
N GLN A 84 28.28 19.63 -35.97
CA GLN A 84 27.23 19.00 -36.79
C GLN A 84 25.83 19.54 -36.47
N GLU A 85 25.68 20.44 -35.49
CA GLU A 85 24.37 20.96 -35.08
C GLU A 85 23.61 21.59 -36.23
N LYS A 86 24.29 22.40 -37.06
CA LYS A 86 23.69 23.05 -38.23
C LYS A 86 23.08 22.07 -39.22
N ASP A 87 23.68 20.88 -39.36
CA ASP A 87 23.23 19.84 -40.28
C ASP A 87 22.04 19.04 -39.71
N LEU A 88 21.79 19.16 -38.40
CA LEU A 88 20.72 18.49 -37.67
C LEU A 88 19.54 19.42 -37.33
N MET A 89 19.65 20.72 -37.64
CA MET A 89 18.55 21.67 -37.42
C MET A 89 17.37 21.34 -38.32
N MET A 90 16.17 21.37 -37.76
CA MET A 90 14.95 21.27 -38.54
C MET A 90 14.68 22.55 -39.34
N ASP A 91 14.02 22.42 -40.48
CA ASP A 91 13.80 23.54 -41.43
C ASP A 91 12.92 24.69 -40.91
N HIS A 92 12.22 24.49 -39.79
CA HIS A 92 11.26 25.46 -39.25
C HIS A 92 11.71 25.98 -37.89
N GLU A 93 11.61 27.30 -37.74
CA GLU A 93 11.90 28.02 -36.51
C GLU A 93 10.59 28.65 -35.98
N TYR A 94 10.34 28.48 -34.69
CA TYR A 94 9.18 29.06 -34.01
C TYR A 94 9.67 30.02 -32.93
N ASP A 95 9.34 31.30 -33.06
CA ASP A 95 9.67 32.33 -32.06
C ASP A 95 11.16 32.39 -31.67
N GLY A 96 12.04 32.27 -32.67
CA GLY A 96 13.49 32.29 -32.43
C GLY A 96 14.08 30.97 -31.91
N ILE A 97 13.27 29.91 -31.79
CA ILE A 97 13.68 28.59 -31.31
C ILE A 97 13.56 27.60 -32.48
N ALA A 98 14.67 26.94 -32.79
CA ALA A 98 14.74 25.86 -33.76
C ALA A 98 15.07 24.53 -33.08
N GLU A 99 14.48 23.45 -33.58
CA GLU A 99 14.58 22.12 -33.01
C GLU A 99 15.69 21.29 -33.67
N LEU A 100 16.37 20.49 -32.87
CA LEU A 100 17.40 19.58 -33.34
C LEU A 100 16.80 18.20 -33.62
N ASN A 101 17.01 17.67 -34.82
CA ASN A 101 16.59 16.33 -35.21
C ASN A 101 17.60 15.27 -34.72
N ASN A 102 17.80 15.19 -33.40
CA ASN A 102 18.72 14.24 -32.77
C ASN A 102 18.04 12.87 -32.56
N PRO A 103 18.70 11.75 -32.88
CA PRO A 103 18.16 10.44 -32.54
C PRO A 103 18.01 10.28 -31.02
N THR A 104 16.94 9.62 -30.59
CA THR A 104 16.73 9.31 -29.17
C THR A 104 17.90 8.48 -28.61
N PRO A 105 18.43 8.80 -27.42
CA PRO A 105 19.53 8.06 -26.83
C PRO A 105 19.26 6.55 -26.74
N PRO A 106 20.18 5.68 -27.17
CA PRO A 106 19.96 4.23 -27.13
C PRO A 106 19.67 3.68 -25.73
N TRP A 107 20.29 4.24 -24.69
CA TRP A 107 19.98 3.86 -23.30
C TRP A 107 18.54 4.17 -22.91
N PHE A 108 18.01 5.31 -23.38
CA PHE A 108 16.63 5.73 -23.10
C PHE A 108 15.64 4.78 -23.78
N MET A 109 15.90 4.40 -25.02
CA MET A 109 15.09 3.40 -25.73
C MET A 109 15.18 2.02 -25.07
N GLY A 110 16.38 1.63 -24.58
CA GLY A 110 16.55 0.41 -23.81
C GLY A 110 15.72 0.40 -22.52
N LEU A 111 15.72 1.51 -21.78
CA LEU A 111 14.88 1.68 -20.60
C LEU A 111 13.39 1.64 -20.95
N PHE A 112 12.98 2.35 -22.01
CA PHE A 112 11.60 2.40 -22.47
C PHE A 112 11.06 1.00 -22.82
N TYR A 113 11.82 0.19 -23.56
CA TYR A 113 11.41 -1.18 -23.84
C TYR A 113 11.52 -2.09 -22.61
N GLY A 114 12.46 -1.81 -21.71
CA GLY A 114 12.59 -2.49 -20.42
C GLY A 114 11.34 -2.32 -19.55
N THR A 115 10.78 -1.11 -19.46
CA THR A 115 9.55 -0.86 -18.69
C THR A 115 8.33 -1.52 -19.31
N ILE A 116 8.24 -1.57 -20.65
CA ILE A 116 7.19 -2.33 -21.36
C ILE A 116 7.29 -3.82 -21.02
N GLY A 117 8.49 -4.40 -21.09
CA GLY A 117 8.73 -5.80 -20.75
C GLY A 117 8.38 -6.12 -19.30
N PHE A 118 8.78 -5.25 -18.37
CA PHE A 118 8.41 -5.34 -16.97
C PHE A 118 6.88 -5.31 -16.78
N GLY A 119 6.19 -4.38 -17.45
CA GLY A 119 4.73 -4.26 -17.40
C GLY A 119 4.01 -5.52 -17.87
N VAL A 120 4.47 -6.13 -18.96
CA VAL A 120 3.93 -7.41 -19.45
C VAL A 120 4.13 -8.53 -18.42
N VAL A 121 5.34 -8.67 -17.86
CA VAL A 121 5.63 -9.68 -16.84
C VAL A 121 4.79 -9.46 -15.59
N TYR A 122 4.66 -8.20 -15.13
CA TYR A 122 3.85 -7.84 -13.98
C TYR A 122 2.37 -8.21 -14.19
N LEU A 123 1.81 -7.84 -15.35
CA LEU A 123 0.43 -8.16 -15.70
C LEU A 123 0.22 -9.68 -15.70
N LEU A 124 1.13 -10.44 -16.33
CA LEU A 124 1.04 -11.89 -16.36
C LEU A 124 1.09 -12.49 -14.95
N ILE A 125 2.02 -12.08 -14.09
CA ILE A 125 2.19 -12.66 -12.75
C ILE A 125 1.01 -12.34 -11.83
N PHE A 126 0.61 -11.07 -11.75
CA PHE A 126 -0.37 -10.59 -10.76
C PHE A 126 -1.82 -10.70 -11.24
N HIS A 127 -2.10 -10.60 -12.54
CA HIS A 127 -3.47 -10.52 -13.05
C HIS A 127 -3.89 -11.71 -13.92
N VAL A 128 -2.97 -12.40 -14.60
CA VAL A 128 -3.32 -13.56 -15.46
C VAL A 128 -3.06 -14.89 -14.79
N ILE A 129 -1.83 -15.11 -14.31
CA ILE A 129 -1.37 -16.36 -13.71
C ILE A 129 -1.83 -16.45 -12.24
N GLY A 130 -2.08 -15.32 -11.59
CA GLY A 130 -2.54 -15.25 -10.20
C GLY A 130 -1.52 -15.77 -9.18
N LYS A 131 -0.21 -15.69 -9.52
CA LYS A 131 0.88 -16.11 -8.62
C LYS A 131 1.35 -14.98 -7.71
N GLY A 132 1.12 -13.72 -8.09
CA GLY A 132 1.39 -12.56 -7.25
C GLY A 132 0.21 -12.26 -6.33
N ASN A 133 0.50 -11.89 -5.07
CA ASN A 133 -0.51 -11.37 -4.17
C ASN A 133 -0.98 -10.00 -4.66
N ILE A 134 -2.28 -9.87 -4.92
CA ILE A 134 -2.90 -8.55 -5.11
C ILE A 134 -3.16 -7.89 -3.75
N MET A 135 -3.42 -6.57 -3.76
CA MET A 135 -3.58 -5.75 -2.55
C MET A 135 -4.50 -6.37 -1.48
N GLU A 136 -5.65 -6.92 -1.88
CA GLU A 136 -6.59 -7.55 -0.94
C GLU A 136 -6.04 -8.85 -0.31
N GLN A 137 -5.31 -9.65 -1.09
CA GLN A 137 -4.70 -10.89 -0.60
C GLN A 137 -3.56 -10.59 0.37
N GLU A 138 -2.72 -9.60 0.06
CA GLU A 138 -1.67 -9.13 0.96
C GLU A 138 -2.26 -8.58 2.26
N TYR A 139 -3.28 -7.71 2.17
CA TYR A 139 -3.97 -7.18 3.35
C TYR A 139 -4.55 -8.29 4.24
N THR A 140 -5.27 -9.24 3.66
CA THR A 140 -5.87 -10.34 4.43
C THR A 140 -4.83 -11.26 5.07
N GLN A 141 -3.69 -11.48 4.42
CA GLN A 141 -2.57 -12.22 4.99
C GLN A 141 -1.95 -11.47 6.18
N GLU A 142 -1.67 -10.18 6.02
CA GLU A 142 -1.08 -9.34 7.07
C GLU A 142 -2.02 -9.20 8.28
N VAL A 143 -3.31 -8.98 8.04
CA VAL A 143 -4.30 -8.94 9.12
C VAL A 143 -4.40 -10.29 9.83
N ALA A 144 -4.39 -11.42 9.11
CA ALA A 144 -4.42 -12.74 9.73
C ALA A 144 -3.17 -13.02 10.57
N ILE A 145 -2.00 -12.52 10.17
CA ILE A 145 -0.77 -12.59 10.97
C ILE A 145 -0.90 -11.73 12.22
N ALA A 146 -1.30 -10.46 12.08
CA ALA A 146 -1.49 -9.55 13.19
C ALA A 146 -2.55 -10.03 14.19
N GLU A 147 -3.63 -10.66 13.71
CA GLU A 147 -4.66 -11.25 14.55
C GLU A 147 -4.13 -12.45 15.35
N LYS A 148 -3.30 -13.31 14.75
CA LYS A 148 -2.66 -14.42 15.46
C LYS A 148 -1.74 -13.92 16.56
N GLU A 149 -0.93 -12.90 16.28
CA GLU A 149 -0.04 -12.27 17.26
C GLU A 149 -0.83 -11.59 18.37
N ARG A 150 -1.85 -10.80 18.01
CA ARG A 150 -2.77 -10.18 18.96
C ARG A 150 -3.47 -11.23 19.81
N ALA A 151 -3.95 -12.33 19.22
CA ALA A 151 -4.62 -13.40 19.95
C ALA A 151 -3.65 -14.16 20.86
N ALA A 152 -2.40 -14.38 20.46
CA ALA A 152 -1.37 -14.99 21.30
C ALA A 152 -1.04 -14.08 22.50
N TYR A 153 -0.87 -12.78 22.25
CA TYR A 153 -0.67 -11.78 23.30
C TYR A 153 -1.88 -11.71 24.24
N ILE A 154 -3.09 -11.65 23.69
CA ILE A 154 -4.32 -11.72 24.48
C ILE A 154 -4.34 -13.01 25.28
N LYS A 155 -4.02 -14.20 24.76
CA LYS A 155 -4.00 -15.45 25.56
C LYS A 155 -2.99 -15.41 26.72
N LEU A 156 -1.85 -14.75 26.58
CA LEU A 156 -0.88 -14.58 27.67
C LEU A 156 -1.40 -13.69 28.81
N VAL A 157 -2.36 -12.83 28.49
CA VAL A 157 -2.83 -11.72 29.33
C VAL A 157 -4.32 -11.85 29.73
N ALA A 158 -5.12 -12.57 28.94
CA ALA A 158 -6.55 -12.73 29.04
C ALA A 158 -6.87 -13.60 30.25
N GLY A 159 -7.72 -13.05 31.11
CA GLY A 159 -8.05 -13.63 32.41
C GLY A 159 -7.19 -13.09 33.55
N LYS A 160 -6.03 -12.45 33.29
CA LYS A 160 -5.22 -11.84 34.36
C LYS A 160 -5.67 -10.42 34.69
N ILE A 161 -6.15 -9.65 33.71
CA ILE A 161 -6.47 -8.23 33.89
C ILE A 161 -7.94 -7.99 33.57
N ASN A 162 -8.71 -7.68 34.61
CA ASN A 162 -10.09 -7.23 34.57
C ASN A 162 -10.32 -6.20 35.69
N GLU A 163 -11.52 -5.65 35.77
CA GLU A 163 -11.86 -4.60 36.74
C GLU A 163 -11.57 -4.97 38.21
N ASN A 164 -11.57 -6.27 38.55
CA ASN A 164 -11.31 -6.75 39.91
C ASN A 164 -9.86 -7.19 40.14
N THR A 165 -9.08 -7.40 39.08
CA THR A 165 -7.68 -7.86 39.18
C THR A 165 -6.67 -6.80 38.74
N VAL A 166 -7.13 -5.69 38.18
CA VAL A 166 -6.26 -4.60 37.72
C VAL A 166 -5.54 -3.94 38.89
N THR A 167 -4.22 -3.85 38.77
CA THR A 167 -3.35 -3.15 39.71
C THR A 167 -2.66 -1.96 39.03
N LEU A 168 -2.19 -1.02 39.84
CA LEU A 168 -1.40 0.10 39.33
C LEU A 168 -0.03 -0.41 38.86
N LEU A 169 0.34 -0.14 37.61
CA LEU A 169 1.68 -0.42 37.11
C LEU A 169 2.63 0.68 37.58
N THR A 170 3.66 0.30 38.33
CA THR A 170 4.73 1.21 38.80
C THR A 170 6.02 1.06 38.01
N ASP A 171 6.09 0.08 37.10
CA ASP A 171 7.24 -0.11 36.23
C ASP A 171 7.27 0.96 35.13
N LYS A 172 8.45 1.52 34.91
CA LYS A 172 8.66 2.61 33.94
C LYS A 172 8.17 2.25 32.53
N LYS A 173 8.38 0.99 32.10
CA LYS A 173 8.01 0.53 30.76
C LYS A 173 6.48 0.50 30.56
N GLY A 174 5.72 0.05 31.56
CA GLY A 174 4.27 0.05 31.55
C GLY A 174 3.67 1.45 31.52
N VAL A 175 4.25 2.38 32.29
CA VAL A 175 3.82 3.79 32.33
C VAL A 175 4.16 4.51 31.01
N GLU A 176 5.35 4.29 30.45
CA GLU A 176 5.74 4.84 29.14
C GLU A 176 4.85 4.32 27.99
N ALA A 177 4.51 3.03 28.00
CA ALA A 177 3.54 2.48 27.06
C ALA A 177 2.15 3.15 27.21
N GLY A 178 1.74 3.42 28.46
CA GLY A 178 0.54 4.18 28.78
C GLY A 178 0.56 5.61 28.25
N GLN A 179 1.71 6.30 28.33
CA GLN A 179 1.89 7.65 27.78
C GLN A 179 1.71 7.68 26.26
N VAL A 180 2.27 6.70 25.54
CA VAL A 180 2.09 6.60 24.08
C VAL A 180 0.62 6.44 23.72
N LEU A 181 -0.11 5.56 24.44
CA LEU A 181 -1.54 5.36 24.25
C LEU A 181 -2.35 6.63 24.59
N PHE A 182 -2.01 7.31 25.68
CA PHE A 182 -2.67 8.58 26.05
C PHE A 182 -2.50 9.63 24.96
N ASN A 183 -1.28 9.78 24.43
CA ASN A 183 -0.97 10.71 23.36
C ASN A 183 -1.76 10.42 22.08
N GLN A 184 -1.96 9.14 21.76
CA GLN A 184 -2.68 8.71 20.57
C GLN A 184 -4.21 8.88 20.68
N TYR A 185 -4.80 8.62 21.85
CA TYR A 185 -6.26 8.47 21.97
C TYR A 185 -6.94 9.50 22.89
N CYS A 186 -6.23 10.09 23.85
CA CYS A 186 -6.85 10.84 24.95
C CYS A 186 -6.59 12.36 24.87
N THR A 187 -5.47 12.78 24.28
CA THR A 187 -5.03 14.20 24.27
C THR A 187 -5.98 15.16 23.56
N ALA A 188 -6.76 14.67 22.59
CA ALA A 188 -7.72 15.48 21.86
C ALA A 188 -8.77 16.13 22.80
N CYS A 189 -9.20 15.39 23.83
CA CYS A 189 -10.22 15.86 24.78
C CYS A 189 -9.60 16.31 26.11
N HIS A 190 -8.55 15.64 26.58
CA HIS A 190 -7.95 15.91 27.89
C HIS A 190 -6.71 16.81 27.83
N GLY A 191 -6.24 17.22 26.64
CA GLY A 191 -5.05 18.05 26.50
C GLY A 191 -3.74 17.25 26.45
N GLN A 192 -2.66 17.90 26.03
CA GLN A 192 -1.36 17.22 25.85
C GLN A 192 -0.72 16.85 27.19
N ASN A 193 -0.97 17.67 28.22
CA ASN A 193 -0.47 17.49 29.58
C ASN A 193 -1.59 16.96 30.50
N ALA A 194 -2.66 16.41 29.92
CA ALA A 194 -3.87 15.98 30.62
C ALA A 194 -4.57 17.09 31.43
N GLU A 195 -4.33 18.36 31.07
CA GLU A 195 -4.79 19.57 31.75
C GLU A 195 -6.31 19.81 31.66
N GLY A 196 -7.00 19.06 30.81
CA GLY A 196 -8.42 19.18 30.53
C GLY A 196 -8.72 20.23 29.46
N LYS A 197 -9.47 19.84 28.42
CA LYS A 197 -10.04 20.75 27.42
C LYS A 197 -11.55 20.58 27.38
N VAL A 198 -12.02 19.78 26.42
CA VAL A 198 -13.41 19.31 26.35
C VAL A 198 -13.69 18.38 27.52
N GLY A 199 -12.76 17.44 27.78
CA GLY A 199 -12.78 16.56 28.95
C GLY A 199 -12.31 17.25 30.24
N PRO A 200 -12.48 16.58 31.40
CA PRO A 200 -11.97 17.05 32.69
C PRO A 200 -10.44 17.08 32.74
N ASN A 201 -9.90 17.84 33.69
CA ASN A 201 -8.51 17.76 34.11
C ASN A 201 -8.26 16.39 34.76
N LEU A 202 -7.18 15.71 34.37
CA LEU A 202 -6.81 14.40 34.94
C LEU A 202 -5.57 14.49 35.85
N THR A 203 -5.04 15.70 36.08
CA THR A 203 -3.85 15.89 36.90
C THR A 203 -4.15 16.26 38.36
N ASP A 204 -5.40 16.53 38.72
CA ASP A 204 -5.79 16.94 40.07
C ASP A 204 -6.33 15.79 40.94
N GLU A 205 -6.78 16.13 42.16
CA GLU A 205 -7.29 15.18 43.15
C GLU A 205 -8.81 14.94 43.04
N TYR A 206 -9.48 15.51 42.03
CA TYR A 206 -10.94 15.53 41.91
C TYR A 206 -11.41 14.67 40.75
N TRP A 207 -12.37 13.79 41.01
CA TRP A 207 -12.83 12.79 40.04
C TRP A 207 -14.35 12.74 39.96
N LEU A 208 -14.88 12.75 38.73
CA LEU A 208 -16.32 12.60 38.45
C LEU A 208 -16.80 11.15 38.55
N HIS A 209 -15.92 10.19 38.24
CA HIS A 209 -16.24 8.76 38.14
C HIS A 209 -15.35 7.89 39.03
N GLY A 210 -14.70 8.50 40.04
CA GLY A 210 -13.77 7.84 40.96
C GLY A 210 -12.33 7.79 40.44
N GLY A 211 -11.37 8.08 41.32
CA GLY A 211 -9.93 8.16 41.02
C GLY A 211 -9.12 6.91 41.37
N THR A 212 -9.77 5.78 41.63
CA THR A 212 -9.06 4.52 41.92
C THR A 212 -8.67 3.82 40.62
N MET A 213 -7.65 2.96 40.66
CA MET A 213 -7.22 2.16 39.50
C MET A 213 -8.39 1.41 38.86
N LYS A 214 -9.26 0.83 39.71
CA LYS A 214 -10.47 0.13 39.28
C LYS A 214 -11.44 1.06 38.54
N ALA A 215 -11.72 2.23 39.10
CA ALA A 215 -12.66 3.20 38.55
C ALA A 215 -12.17 3.81 37.22
N VAL A 216 -10.89 4.18 37.14
CA VAL A 216 -10.28 4.69 35.91
C VAL A 216 -10.26 3.61 34.83
N PHE A 217 -9.89 2.38 35.19
CA PHE A 217 -9.92 1.24 34.27
C PHE A 217 -11.33 1.00 33.71
N HIS A 218 -12.36 1.03 34.56
CA HIS A 218 -13.76 0.89 34.15
C HIS A 218 -14.17 2.02 33.20
N THR A 219 -13.89 3.27 33.58
CA THR A 219 -14.23 4.47 32.81
C THR A 219 -13.58 4.46 31.42
N VAL A 220 -12.32 4.05 31.31
CA VAL A 220 -11.63 3.91 30.02
C VAL A 220 -12.20 2.73 29.21
N THR A 221 -12.49 1.61 29.85
CA THR A 221 -13.01 0.41 29.15
C THR A 221 -14.40 0.67 28.58
N GLU A 222 -15.35 1.08 29.42
CA GLU A 222 -16.77 1.18 29.07
C GLU A 222 -17.15 2.58 28.57
N GLY A 223 -16.31 3.59 28.81
CA GLY A 223 -16.59 4.98 28.44
C GLY A 223 -17.66 5.63 29.31
N VAL A 224 -18.00 6.88 28.99
CA VAL A 224 -19.14 7.61 29.56
C VAL A 224 -19.88 8.31 28.42
N PRO A 225 -20.65 7.57 27.60
CA PRO A 225 -21.24 8.12 26.37
C PRO A 225 -22.14 9.33 26.62
N GLU A 226 -22.87 9.34 27.75
CA GLU A 226 -23.74 10.45 28.17
C GLU A 226 -23.00 11.77 28.40
N LYS A 227 -21.68 11.70 28.66
CA LYS A 227 -20.80 12.85 28.87
C LYS A 227 -19.79 13.03 27.72
N GLY A 228 -19.95 12.28 26.62
CA GLY A 228 -19.13 12.39 25.42
C GLY A 228 -17.85 11.56 25.39
N MET A 229 -17.57 10.73 26.41
CA MET A 229 -16.41 9.83 26.41
C MET A 229 -16.78 8.48 25.77
N LEU A 230 -16.10 8.14 24.67
CA LEU A 230 -16.29 6.89 23.93
C LEU A 230 -15.80 5.67 24.72
N SER A 231 -16.39 4.49 24.49
CA SER A 231 -15.84 3.21 24.97
C SER A 231 -14.60 2.82 24.17
N TRP A 232 -13.54 2.39 24.86
CA TRP A 232 -12.29 1.95 24.22
C TRP A 232 -12.14 0.43 24.13
N LYS A 233 -13.12 -0.35 24.59
CA LYS A 233 -13.07 -1.83 24.65
C LYS A 233 -12.83 -2.52 23.31
N LYS A 234 -13.14 -1.87 22.17
CA LYS A 234 -12.91 -2.42 20.83
C LYS A 234 -11.52 -2.09 20.28
N GLN A 235 -10.93 -0.99 20.73
CA GLN A 235 -9.66 -0.45 20.24
C GLN A 235 -8.48 -0.83 21.14
N LEU A 236 -8.69 -0.88 22.45
CA LEU A 236 -7.69 -1.19 23.47
C LEU A 236 -7.98 -2.54 24.13
N ASN A 237 -6.94 -3.36 24.29
CA ASN A 237 -7.02 -4.58 25.09
C ASN A 237 -6.87 -4.26 26.60
N PRO A 238 -7.24 -5.18 27.52
CA PRO A 238 -7.20 -4.90 28.96
C PRO A 238 -5.85 -4.44 29.50
N LEU A 239 -4.72 -4.93 28.97
CA LEU A 239 -3.41 -4.48 29.40
C LEU A 239 -3.09 -3.06 28.91
N GLN A 240 -3.50 -2.71 27.69
CA GLN A 240 -3.39 -1.34 27.20
C GLN A 240 -4.24 -0.37 28.04
N VAL A 241 -5.44 -0.81 28.46
CA VAL A 241 -6.28 -0.01 29.38
C VAL A 241 -5.60 0.13 30.74
N GLN A 242 -5.00 -0.93 31.28
CA GLN A 242 -4.23 -0.85 32.53
C GLN A 242 -3.03 0.10 32.41
N GLN A 243 -2.31 0.07 31.29
CA GLN A 243 -1.16 0.93 31.02
C GLN A 243 -1.56 2.41 30.96
N VAL A 244 -2.60 2.75 30.18
CA VAL A 244 -3.06 4.15 30.06
C VAL A 244 -3.65 4.65 31.38
N ALA A 245 -4.41 3.81 32.11
CA ALA A 245 -4.96 4.18 33.41
C ALA A 245 -3.84 4.38 34.46
N SER A 246 -2.78 3.55 34.42
CA SER A 246 -1.61 3.74 35.30
C SER A 246 -0.86 5.03 34.98
N TYR A 247 -0.71 5.36 33.70
CA TYR A 247 -0.13 6.64 33.28
C TYR A 247 -0.97 7.83 33.75
N ILE A 248 -2.29 7.80 33.56
CA ILE A 248 -3.21 8.85 34.02
C ILE A 248 -3.04 9.07 35.54
N LEU A 249 -3.03 8.01 36.34
CA LEU A 249 -2.83 8.10 37.79
C LEU A 249 -1.43 8.59 38.17
N SER A 250 -0.42 8.37 37.34
CA SER A 250 0.94 8.92 37.56
C SER A 250 1.03 10.43 37.33
N LEU A 251 0.07 11.02 36.61
CA LEU A 251 -0.02 12.47 36.37
C LEU A 251 -0.64 13.22 37.55
N GLN A 252 -1.26 12.53 38.50
CA GLN A 252 -1.90 13.19 39.64
C GLN A 252 -0.89 14.01 40.46
N GLY A 253 -1.26 15.25 40.75
CA GLY A 253 -0.42 16.24 41.44
C GLY A 253 0.52 17.01 40.51
N THR A 254 0.53 16.73 39.20
CA THR A 254 1.19 17.61 38.23
C THR A 254 0.33 18.86 38.02
N LYS A 255 0.97 20.02 37.85
CA LYS A 255 0.31 21.33 37.74
C LYS A 255 0.60 21.95 36.38
N PRO A 256 0.00 21.44 35.28
CA PRO A 256 0.18 22.03 33.98
C PRO A 256 -0.41 23.44 33.93
N ALA A 257 0.21 24.32 33.13
CA ALA A 257 -0.31 25.66 32.92
C ALA A 257 -1.67 25.61 32.21
N GLY A 258 -2.64 26.38 32.69
CA GLY A 258 -3.99 26.42 32.10
C GLY A 258 -4.86 25.20 32.42
N ALA A 259 -4.53 24.43 33.47
CA ALA A 259 -5.38 23.34 33.94
C ALA A 259 -6.81 23.82 34.23
N LYS A 260 -7.79 23.03 33.77
CA LYS A 260 -9.21 23.28 34.02
C LYS A 260 -9.52 23.16 35.51
N GLU A 261 -10.50 23.93 35.98
CA GLU A 261 -10.95 23.90 37.38
C GLU A 261 -11.36 22.48 37.82
N PRO A 262 -11.11 22.09 39.08
CA PRO A 262 -11.39 20.74 39.54
C PRO A 262 -12.86 20.35 39.42
N GLN A 263 -13.13 19.10 39.03
CA GLN A 263 -14.48 18.60 38.77
C GLN A 263 -14.75 17.29 39.51
N GLY A 264 -15.87 17.22 40.24
CA GLY A 264 -16.27 16.02 40.97
C GLY A 264 -15.79 16.01 42.41
N ASP A 265 -15.67 14.81 42.96
CA ASP A 265 -15.37 14.61 44.38
C ASP A 265 -13.87 14.44 44.59
N LYS A 266 -13.38 14.99 45.71
CA LYS A 266 -11.99 14.81 46.11
C LYS A 266 -11.75 13.35 46.50
N VAL A 267 -10.81 12.69 45.84
CA VAL A 267 -10.38 11.33 46.13
C VAL A 267 -8.95 11.37 46.63
N GLU A 268 -8.67 10.70 47.77
CA GLU A 268 -7.30 10.65 48.30
C GLU A 268 -6.35 9.96 47.31
N PRO A 269 -5.13 10.50 47.10
CA PRO A 269 -4.15 9.91 46.20
C PRO A 269 -3.78 8.48 46.63
N LEU A 270 -3.62 7.57 45.66
CA LEU A 270 -3.14 6.22 45.95
C LEU A 270 -1.71 6.27 46.52
N PRO A 271 -1.40 5.50 47.58
CA PRO A 271 -0.06 5.46 48.13
C PRO A 271 0.88 4.75 47.13
N THR A 272 2.00 5.40 46.78
CA THR A 272 3.19 4.87 46.06
C THR A 272 3.38 5.14 44.56
N THR A 273 2.69 6.08 43.92
CA THR A 273 2.99 6.37 42.49
C THR A 273 4.33 7.12 42.33
N PRO A 274 5.31 6.61 41.56
CA PRO A 274 6.47 7.40 41.13
C PRO A 274 5.96 8.53 40.23
N LYS A 275 6.17 9.79 40.65
CA LYS A 275 5.74 10.94 39.85
C LYS A 275 6.58 11.01 38.57
N VAL A 276 5.94 10.94 37.42
CA VAL A 276 6.61 11.24 36.14
C VAL A 276 6.82 12.74 36.09
N ALA A 277 8.08 13.19 36.03
CA ALA A 277 8.39 14.60 35.80
C ALA A 277 7.96 14.95 34.37
N MET A 278 6.99 15.87 34.23
CA MET A 278 6.69 16.47 32.94
C MET A 278 7.92 17.27 32.48
N GLN A 279 8.37 17.03 31.25
CA GLN A 279 9.40 17.84 30.58
C GLN A 279 8.77 19.04 29.89
#